data_AF-A0A4Q3XLY2-F1
#
_entry.id   AF-A0A4Q3XLY2-F1
#
_cell.length_a   1.000
_cell.length_b   1.000
_cell.length_c   1.000
_cell.angle_alpha   90.00
_cell.angle_beta   90.00
_cell.angle_gamma   90.00
#
_symmetry.space_group_name_H-M   'P 1'
#
loop_
_entity.id
_entity.type
_entity.pdbx_description
1 polymer ?
#
loop_
_entity_poly.entity_id
_entity_poly.type
_entity_poly.pdbx_seq_one_letter_code
_entity_poly.pdbx_strand_id
1 'polypeptide(L)'
;MSDVDIDAYFERIGFAGSIAPTLETLQQLHALHPAAIPFENLDAMMGVPVRLELKNLEQKLLYDRRGGYGPEVNLLFKAHVSWAL
;
A
#
# COMPACT_ATOMS: atom_id res chain seq x y z
N MET A 1 17.35 4.09 -2.03
CA MET A 1 15.92 3.72 -2.04
C MET A 1 15.16 4.93 -2.57
N SER A 2 14.21 4.75 -3.48
CA SER A 2 13.25 5.82 -3.77
C SER A 2 12.54 6.17 -2.46
N ASP A 3 12.35 7.45 -2.21
CA ASP A 3 11.63 7.92 -1.03
C ASP A 3 10.18 7.40 -1.10
N VAL A 4 9.64 7.02 0.05
CA VAL A 4 8.27 6.49 0.17
C VAL A 4 7.30 7.65 0.34
N ASP A 5 6.18 7.68 -0.39
CA ASP A 5 5.14 8.69 -0.13
C ASP A 5 4.20 8.22 0.99
N ILE A 6 4.67 8.38 2.23
CA ILE A 6 3.95 7.95 3.42
C ILE A 6 2.64 8.72 3.63
N ASP A 7 2.60 10.00 3.25
CA ASP A 7 1.42 10.84 3.39
C ASP A 7 0.31 10.37 2.45
N ALA A 8 0.64 10.11 1.18
CA ALA A 8 -0.30 9.53 0.21
C ALA A 8 -0.81 8.16 0.66
N TYR A 9 0.04 7.34 1.30
CA TYR A 9 -0.38 6.05 1.85
C TYR A 9 -1.35 6.20 3.02
N PHE A 10 -1.06 7.05 4.00
CA PHE A 10 -1.96 7.30 5.12
C PHE A 10 -3.30 7.89 4.66
N GLU A 11 -3.28 8.82 3.70
CA GLU A 11 -4.49 9.32 3.08
C GLU A 11 -5.26 8.19 2.38
N ARG A 12 -4.58 7.34 1.61
CA ARG A 12 -5.18 6.24 0.86
C ARG A 12 -5.90 5.23 1.76
N ILE A 13 -5.33 4.93 2.93
CA ILE A 13 -5.89 3.95 3.88
C ILE A 13 -6.75 4.58 4.98
N GLY A 14 -6.81 5.91 5.06
CA GLY A 14 -7.54 6.64 6.10
C GLY A 14 -6.90 6.54 7.48
N PHE A 15 -5.57 6.48 7.56
CA PHE A 15 -4.85 6.44 8.83
C PHE A 15 -4.62 7.85 9.37
N ALA A 16 -4.99 8.08 10.63
CA ALA A 16 -4.79 9.35 11.35
C ALA A 16 -4.26 9.12 12.78
N GLY A 17 -3.66 7.95 13.02
CA GLY A 17 -3.15 7.53 14.32
C GLY A 17 -1.70 7.97 14.58
N SER A 18 -1.17 7.56 15.73
CA SER A 18 0.25 7.74 16.05
C SER A 18 1.13 6.88 15.14
N ILE A 19 2.21 7.44 14.62
CA ILE A 19 3.23 6.70 13.84
C ILE A 19 4.27 6.00 14.73
N ALA A 20 4.08 5.97 16.05
CA ALA A 20 5.01 5.31 16.95
C ALA A 20 5.18 3.82 16.60
N PRO A 21 6.39 3.26 16.64
CA PRO A 21 6.66 1.89 16.20
C PRO A 21 6.21 0.84 17.23
N THR A 22 4.88 0.72 17.39
CA THR A 22 4.24 -0.15 18.37
C THR A 22 3.40 -1.23 17.70
N LEU A 23 3.10 -2.30 18.45
CA LEU A 23 2.17 -3.33 17.99
C LEU A 23 0.79 -2.76 17.66
N GLU A 24 0.33 -1.77 18.44
CA GLU A 24 -0.96 -1.10 18.22
C GLU A 24 -0.98 -0.38 16.86
N THR A 25 0.06 0.38 16.55
CA THR A 25 0.22 1.06 15.25
C THR A 25 0.23 0.05 14.11
N LEU A 26 0.99 -1.04 14.23
CA LEU A 26 1.03 -2.10 13.22
C LEU A 26 -0.35 -2.73 13.00
N GLN A 27 -1.09 -3.02 14.07
CA GLN A 27 -2.44 -3.59 13.99
C GLN A 27 -3.41 -2.64 13.28
N GLN A 28 -3.36 -1.34 13.57
CA GLN A 28 -4.20 -0.34 12.90
C GLN A 28 -3.87 -0.25 11.41
N LEU A 29 -2.60 -0.13 11.05
CA LEU A 29 -2.15 -0.09 9.65
C LEU A 29 -2.55 -1.36 8.90
N HIS A 30 -2.36 -2.54 9.51
CA HIS A 30 -2.71 -3.83 8.93
C HIS A 30 -4.23 -4.01 8.76
N ALA A 31 -5.05 -3.44 9.64
CA ALA A 31 -6.50 -3.49 9.50
C ALA A 31 -7.01 -2.55 8.40
N LEU A 32 -6.47 -1.32 8.34
CA LEU A 32 -6.90 -0.30 7.38
C LEU A 32 -6.47 -0.61 5.95
N HIS A 33 -5.28 -1.18 5.75
CA HIS A 33 -4.75 -1.48 4.42
C HIS A 33 -5.70 -2.34 3.56
N PRO A 34 -6.10 -3.57 3.97
CA PRO A 34 -7.02 -4.39 3.18
C PRO A 34 -8.46 -3.86 3.19
N ALA A 35 -8.84 -3.03 4.17
CA ALA A 35 -10.15 -2.38 4.18
C ALA A 35 -10.25 -1.28 3.09
N ALA A 36 -9.13 -0.61 2.78
CA ALA A 36 -9.08 0.47 1.82
C ALA A 36 -8.62 0.05 0.42
N ILE A 37 -7.68 -0.89 0.32
CA ILE A 37 -7.06 -1.33 -0.94
C ILE A 37 -7.61 -2.71 -1.30
N PRO A 38 -8.47 -2.83 -2.34
CA PRO A 38 -9.08 -4.10 -2.68
C PRO A 38 -8.04 -5.06 -3.27
N PHE A 39 -8.22 -6.35 -2.98
CA PHE A 39 -7.53 -7.41 -3.69
C PHE A 39 -8.21 -7.64 -5.05
N GLU A 40 -7.47 -7.49 -6.16
CA GLU A 40 -7.99 -7.67 -7.52
C GLU A 40 -6.88 -8.12 -8.49
N ASN A 41 -7.25 -8.76 -9.59
CA ASN A 41 -6.34 -9.28 -10.60
C ASN A 41 -6.68 -8.81 -12.04
N LEU A 42 -7.34 -7.67 -12.17
CA LEU A 42 -7.84 -7.11 -13.44
C LEU A 42 -6.72 -6.88 -14.46
N ASP A 43 -5.56 -6.38 -14.04
CA ASP A 43 -4.43 -6.17 -14.96
C ASP A 43 -3.96 -7.49 -15.58
N ALA A 44 -3.80 -8.51 -14.75
CA ALA A 44 -3.42 -9.84 -15.22
C ALA A 44 -4.49 -10.44 -16.15
N MET A 45 -5.78 -10.25 -15.84
CA MET A 45 -6.89 -10.69 -16.69
C MET A 45 -6.93 -9.96 -18.04
N MET A 46 -6.55 -8.69 -18.08
CA MET A 46 -6.49 -7.87 -19.29
C MET A 46 -5.16 -7.99 -20.04
N GLY A 47 -4.21 -8.81 -19.56
CA GLY A 47 -2.88 -8.92 -20.15
C GLY A 47 -2.00 -7.67 -19.99
N VAL A 48 -2.36 -6.77 -19.06
CA VAL A 48 -1.57 -5.60 -18.71
C VAL A 48 -0.39 -6.04 -17.83
N PRO A 49 0.86 -5.63 -18.15
CA PRO A 49 2.02 -6.00 -17.35
C PRO A 49 1.91 -5.50 -15.90
N VAL A 50 2.08 -6.41 -14.95
CA VAL A 50 2.21 -6.09 -13.53
C VAL A 50 3.64 -5.59 -13.26
N ARG A 51 3.75 -4.40 -12.67
CA ARG A 51 5.03 -3.75 -12.35
C ARG A 51 5.18 -3.64 -10.83
N LEU A 52 6.24 -4.23 -10.29
CA LEU A 52 6.45 -4.37 -8.85
C LEU A 52 7.43 -3.34 -8.26
N GLU A 53 7.97 -2.43 -9.07
CA GLU A 53 8.77 -1.33 -8.55
C GLU A 53 7.89 -0.38 -7.72
N LEU A 54 8.40 0.08 -6.57
CA LEU A 54 7.64 0.90 -5.62
C LEU A 54 6.88 2.06 -6.27
N LYS A 55 7.54 2.84 -7.13
CA LYS A 55 6.91 3.96 -7.86
C LYS A 55 5.68 3.55 -8.68
N ASN A 56 5.68 2.35 -9.25
CA ASN A 56 4.55 1.85 -10.05
C ASN A 56 3.43 1.36 -9.14
N LEU A 57 3.78 0.76 -8.00
CA LEU A 57 2.84 0.36 -6.96
C LEU A 57 2.16 1.57 -6.33
N GLU A 58 2.92 2.62 -5.99
CA GLU A 58 2.37 3.87 -5.45
C GLU A 58 1.45 4.54 -6.46
N GLN A 59 1.90 4.69 -7.72
CA GLN A 59 1.05 5.22 -8.81
C GLN A 59 -0.30 4.49 -8.88
N LYS A 60 -0.26 3.17 -9.00
CA LYS A 60 -1.46 2.34 -9.19
C LYS A 60 -2.36 2.31 -7.95
N LEU A 61 -1.79 2.04 -6.78
CA LEU A 61 -2.56 1.70 -5.58
C LEU A 61 -2.95 2.94 -4.77
N LEU A 62 -2.11 3.98 -4.75
CA LEU A 62 -2.36 5.22 -4.00
C LEU A 62 -3.09 6.24 -4.86
N TYR A 63 -2.49 6.66 -5.97
CA TYR A 63 -2.98 7.79 -6.75
C TYR A 63 -4.08 7.41 -7.74
N ASP A 64 -3.92 6.29 -8.47
CA ASP A 64 -4.98 5.77 -9.35
C ASP A 64 -6.09 5.08 -8.56
N ARG A 65 -5.91 4.93 -7.24
CA ARG A 65 -6.84 4.35 -6.27
C ARG A 65 -7.35 2.94 -6.66
N ARG A 66 -6.49 2.15 -7.31
CA ARG A 66 -6.81 0.78 -7.68
C ARG A 66 -6.48 -0.23 -6.58
N GLY A 67 -6.82 -1.49 -6.85
CA GLY A 67 -6.36 -2.64 -6.07
C GLY A 67 -5.18 -3.33 -6.75
N GLY A 68 -4.79 -4.48 -6.20
CA GLY A 68 -3.79 -5.35 -6.81
C GLY A 68 -3.85 -6.76 -6.21
N TYR A 69 -3.09 -7.70 -6.78
CA TYR A 69 -3.00 -9.05 -6.25
C TYR A 69 -1.83 -9.16 -5.25
N GLY A 70 -1.67 -10.33 -4.63
CA GLY A 70 -0.89 -10.53 -3.41
C GLY A 70 0.47 -9.80 -3.33
N PRO A 71 1.38 -9.94 -4.32
CA PRO A 71 2.67 -9.25 -4.31
C PRO A 71 2.55 -7.73 -4.31
N GLU A 72 1.60 -7.16 -5.05
CA GLU A 72 1.46 -5.70 -5.17
C GLU A 72 1.06 -5.07 -3.84
N VAL A 73 0.00 -5.60 -3.21
CA VAL A 73 -0.51 -5.09 -1.94
C VAL A 73 0.48 -5.31 -0.79
N ASN A 74 1.14 -6.47 -0.75
CA ASN A 74 2.11 -6.78 0.30
C ASN A 74 3.42 -6.01 0.16
N LEU A 75 3.91 -5.78 -1.06
CA LEU A 75 5.12 -4.97 -1.28
C LEU A 75 4.86 -3.49 -0.95
N LEU A 76 3.68 -2.97 -1.29
CA LEU A 76 3.27 -1.64 -0.88
C LEU A 76 3.22 -1.54 0.66
N PHE A 77 2.53 -2.47 1.33
CA PHE A 77 2.44 -2.49 2.80
C PHE A 77 3.82 -2.53 3.45
N LYS A 78 4.69 -3.45 3.00
CA LYS A 78 6.05 -3.57 3.52
C LYS A 78 6.84 -2.28 3.38
N ALA A 79 6.82 -1.64 2.21
CA ALA A 79 7.59 -0.42 1.95
C ALA A 79 7.19 0.72 2.91
N HIS A 80 5.89 0.89 3.16
CA HIS A 80 5.37 2.00 3.97
C HIS A 80 5.44 1.72 5.48
N VAL A 81 5.28 0.47 5.90
CA VAL A 81 5.40 0.11 7.32
C VAL A 81 6.85 0.02 7.77
N SER A 82 7.78 -0.41 6.90
CA SER A 82 9.22 -0.38 7.21
C SER A 82 9.82 1.02 7.26
N TRP A 83 9.11 2.06 6.82
CA TRP A 83 9.51 3.46 7.03
C TRP A 83 9.12 3.96 8.42
N ALA A 84 7.96 3.51 8.93
CA ALA A 84 7.42 3.94 10.21
C ALA A 84 8.05 3.22 11.43
N LEU A 85 8.89 2.21 11.19
CA LEU A 85 9.61 1.42 12.21
C LEU A 85 11.12 1.64 12.08
#